data_AF-A0A550CZ59-F1
#
_entry.id   AF-A0A550CZ59-F1
#
_cell.length_a   1.000
_cell.length_b   1.000
_cell.length_c   1.000
_cell.angle_alpha   90.00
_cell.angle_beta   90.00
_cell.angle_gamma   90.00
#
_symmetry.space_group_name_H-M   'P 1'
#
loop_
_entity.id
_entity.type
_entity.pdbx_description
1 polymer ?
#
loop_
_entity_poly.entity_id
_entity_poly.type
_entity_poly.pdbx_seq_one_letter_code
_entity_poly.pdbx_strand_id
1 'polypeptide(L)'
;MLTVARVSSWLLVIVPLLVQAVSSEDMNSQRCARGLPPSAQANLRRSSATERAESSHPPTTYTGLLEVHDDESGNVLGFVSATDIFTREEGLRVSISTNNLCAPFDILAINAEFSSPHYVGIAGGPLKHNSINTAAFTNVDQTAAGSVDGRQSAIWTMNPHSKALKAHLINPDGSRPKTTLAYDARANAFFFVGDLEAYNDVFYYYIAGAVTLYLVD
;
A
#
# COMPACT_ATOMS: atom_id res chain seq x y z
N MET A 1 -16.62 -31.24 33.86
CA MET A 1 -17.49 -31.40 32.67
C MET A 1 -18.81 -30.71 32.95
N LEU A 2 -19.03 -29.52 32.38
CA LEU A 2 -20.26 -28.74 32.55
C LEU A 2 -20.67 -28.23 31.17
N THR A 3 -21.75 -28.79 30.65
CA THR A 3 -22.30 -28.53 29.32
C THR A 3 -23.41 -27.48 29.46
N VAL A 4 -23.23 -26.30 28.88
CA VAL A 4 -24.25 -25.23 28.89
C VAL A 4 -24.92 -25.17 27.53
N ALA A 5 -26.20 -25.55 27.50
CA ALA A 5 -27.06 -25.48 26.31
C ALA A 5 -27.52 -24.04 26.07
N ARG A 6 -27.32 -23.52 24.85
CA ARG A 6 -27.90 -22.25 24.39
C ARG A 6 -29.17 -22.54 23.58
N VAL A 7 -30.28 -21.97 24.04
CA VAL A 7 -31.59 -22.00 23.37
C VAL A 7 -31.66 -20.80 22.41
N SER A 8 -31.76 -21.06 21.11
CA SER A 8 -31.93 -20.03 20.07
C SER A 8 -33.41 -19.71 19.90
N SER A 9 -33.80 -18.48 20.26
CA SER A 9 -35.15 -17.94 20.07
C SER A 9 -35.21 -17.17 18.75
N TRP A 10 -35.94 -17.69 17.77
CA TRP A 10 -36.15 -17.05 16.47
C TRP A 10 -37.42 -16.18 16.55
N LEU A 11 -37.26 -14.86 16.46
CA LEU A 11 -38.36 -13.91 16.38
C LEU A 11 -38.60 -13.56 14.90
N LEU A 12 -39.77 -13.94 14.39
CA LEU A 12 -40.16 -13.75 12.99
C LEU A 12 -40.91 -12.41 12.88
N VAL A 13 -40.24 -11.38 12.36
CA VAL A 13 -40.83 -10.05 12.11
C VAL A 13 -41.37 -10.00 10.69
N ILE A 14 -42.70 -9.83 10.57
CA ILE A 14 -43.38 -9.61 9.28
C ILE A 14 -43.46 -8.10 9.04
N VAL A 15 -42.77 -7.63 8.00
CA VAL A 15 -42.79 -6.21 7.57
C VAL A 15 -43.74 -6.06 6.37
N PRO A 16 -44.73 -5.15 6.41
CA PRO A 16 -45.60 -4.88 5.28
C PRO A 16 -44.87 -4.06 4.20
N LEU A 17 -44.91 -4.53 2.95
CA LEU A 17 -44.43 -3.82 1.77
C LEU A 17 -45.43 -2.73 1.36
N LEU A 18 -45.09 -1.46 1.59
CA LEU A 18 -45.75 -0.33 0.94
C LEU A 18 -45.19 -0.20 -0.49
N VAL A 19 -46.03 -0.45 -1.50
CA VAL A 19 -45.69 -0.18 -2.90
C VAL A 19 -45.99 1.29 -3.18
N GLN A 20 -44.94 2.11 -3.30
CA GLN A 20 -45.08 3.47 -3.80
C GLN A 20 -45.09 3.46 -5.32
N ALA A 21 -46.15 4.02 -5.93
CA ALA A 21 -46.22 4.25 -7.37
C ALA A 21 -45.26 5.39 -7.72
N VAL A 22 -44.18 5.07 -8.43
CA VAL A 22 -43.23 6.06 -8.95
C VAL A 22 -43.84 6.66 -10.22
N SER A 23 -44.04 7.98 -10.26
CA SER A 23 -44.39 8.66 -11.50
C SER A 23 -43.20 8.54 -12.46
N SER A 24 -43.38 7.91 -13.61
CA SER A 24 -42.36 7.87 -14.65
C SER A 24 -42.21 9.27 -15.24
N GLU A 25 -41.14 9.97 -14.86
CA GLU A 25 -40.76 11.21 -15.53
C GLU A 25 -40.36 10.89 -16.96
N ASP A 26 -41.14 11.34 -17.94
CA ASP A 26 -40.80 11.24 -19.36
C ASP A 26 -39.48 11.98 -19.62
N MET A 27 -38.49 11.29 -20.21
CA MET A 27 -37.25 11.94 -20.66
C MET A 27 -37.53 12.96 -21.77
N ASN A 28 -36.73 14.02 -21.88
CA ASN A 28 -36.89 15.06 -22.91
C ASN A 28 -36.94 14.51 -24.34
N SER A 29 -36.25 13.39 -24.61
CA SER A 29 -36.32 12.68 -25.88
C SER A 29 -37.72 12.16 -26.21
N GLN A 30 -38.41 11.59 -25.23
CA GLN A 30 -39.79 11.09 -25.37
C GLN A 30 -40.79 12.25 -25.51
N ARG A 31 -40.55 13.39 -24.84
CA ARG A 31 -41.38 14.60 -25.01
C ARG A 31 -41.26 15.18 -26.42
N CYS A 32 -40.05 15.29 -26.96
CA CYS A 32 -39.82 15.73 -28.33
C CYS A 32 -40.47 14.79 -29.37
N ALA A 33 -40.40 13.47 -29.16
CA ALA A 33 -41.07 12.51 -30.03
C ALA A 33 -42.60 12.70 -30.07
N ARG A 34 -43.19 13.25 -29.00
CA ARG A 34 -44.62 13.59 -28.90
C ARG A 34 -44.94 15.04 -29.28
N GLY A 35 -43.97 15.81 -29.81
CA GLY A 35 -44.16 17.23 -30.17
C GLY A 35 -44.35 18.17 -28.97
N LEU A 36 -44.08 17.70 -27.76
CA LEU A 36 -44.15 18.51 -26.54
C LEU A 36 -42.83 19.27 -26.34
N PRO A 37 -42.87 20.50 -25.83
CA PRO A 37 -41.65 21.23 -25.49
C PRO A 37 -40.86 20.50 -24.40
N PRO A 38 -39.51 20.57 -24.46
CA PRO A 38 -38.64 19.93 -23.47
C PRO A 38 -38.94 20.50 -22.08
N SER A 39 -38.89 19.63 -21.06
CA SER A 39 -39.00 20.06 -19.68
C SER A 39 -37.81 20.97 -19.34
N ALA A 40 -38.09 22.13 -18.73
CA ALA A 40 -37.05 23.00 -18.21
C ALA A 40 -36.25 22.25 -17.15
N GLN A 41 -34.92 22.38 -17.19
CA GLN A 41 -34.04 21.74 -16.20
C GLN A 41 -34.35 22.31 -14.81
N ALA A 42 -35.09 21.56 -14.00
CA ALA A 42 -35.37 21.90 -12.62
C ALA A 42 -34.04 21.84 -11.84
N ASN A 43 -33.60 22.99 -11.34
CA ASN A 43 -32.43 23.16 -10.49
C ASN A 43 -31.08 22.81 -11.16
N LEU A 44 -30.57 23.71 -12.00
CA LEU A 44 -29.13 23.92 -12.18
C LEU A 44 -28.52 24.51 -10.90
N ARG A 45 -28.71 23.82 -9.76
CA ARG A 45 -27.88 24.04 -8.57
C ARG A 45 -26.50 23.58 -8.99
N ARG A 46 -25.65 24.55 -9.38
CA ARG A 46 -24.23 24.44 -9.73
C ARG A 46 -23.65 23.11 -9.21
N SER A 47 -23.82 22.05 -9.98
CA SER A 47 -23.17 20.78 -9.72
C SER A 47 -21.70 21.12 -9.89
N SER A 48 -20.97 21.06 -8.78
CA SER A 48 -19.51 21.07 -8.73
C SER A 48 -19.01 20.38 -9.99
N ALA A 49 -18.25 21.13 -10.80
CA ALA A 49 -17.73 20.66 -12.07
C ALA A 49 -17.25 19.22 -11.88
N THR A 50 -17.89 18.26 -12.54
CA THR A 50 -17.50 16.86 -12.50
C THR A 50 -16.07 16.85 -13.00
N GLU A 51 -15.14 16.63 -12.08
CA GLU A 51 -13.72 16.53 -12.35
C GLU A 51 -13.59 15.57 -13.53
N ARG A 52 -13.04 16.06 -14.65
CA ARG A 52 -12.89 15.23 -15.84
C ARG A 52 -12.06 14.04 -15.41
N ALA A 53 -12.66 12.85 -15.43
CA ALA A 53 -11.95 11.61 -15.16
C ALA A 53 -10.74 11.58 -16.11
N GLU A 54 -9.54 11.68 -15.54
CA GLU A 54 -8.30 11.57 -16.29
C GLU A 54 -8.33 10.22 -17.03
N SER A 55 -7.94 10.22 -18.30
CA SER A 55 -7.94 8.99 -19.09
C SER A 55 -7.07 7.96 -18.36
N SER A 56 -7.64 6.79 -18.06
CA SER A 56 -6.90 5.71 -17.41
C SER A 56 -5.84 5.20 -18.38
N HIS A 57 -4.63 5.77 -18.32
CA HIS A 57 -3.50 5.13 -18.94
C HIS A 57 -3.36 3.72 -18.33
N PRO A 58 -3.14 2.69 -19.16
CA PRO A 58 -2.97 1.34 -18.64
C PRO A 58 -1.73 1.31 -17.72
N PRO A 59 -1.76 0.53 -16.63
CA PRO A 59 -0.61 0.36 -15.76
C PRO A 59 0.63 -0.09 -16.50
N THR A 60 1.75 0.57 -16.23
CA THR A 60 3.05 0.12 -16.70
C THR A 60 3.60 -0.90 -15.72
N THR A 61 4.08 -2.03 -16.24
CA THR A 61 4.63 -3.12 -15.42
C THR A 61 6.14 -3.13 -15.53
N TYR A 62 6.82 -3.14 -14.38
CA TYR A 62 8.26 -3.28 -14.23
C TYR A 62 8.55 -4.62 -13.56
N THR A 63 9.59 -5.32 -13.98
CA THR A 63 9.99 -6.62 -13.42
C THR A 63 11.50 -6.64 -13.28
N GLY A 64 12.01 -7.15 -12.18
CA GLY A 64 13.46 -7.15 -11.91
C GLY A 64 13.79 -7.77 -10.56
N LEU A 65 15.04 -7.63 -10.15
CA LEU A 65 15.54 -7.95 -8.81
C LEU A 65 15.64 -6.67 -7.97
N LEU A 66 15.62 -6.83 -6.66
CA LEU A 66 15.86 -5.73 -5.71
C LEU A 66 17.33 -5.74 -5.27
N GLU A 67 18.12 -4.81 -5.79
CA GLU A 67 19.52 -4.58 -5.43
C GLU A 67 19.61 -3.59 -4.26
N VAL A 68 20.48 -3.86 -3.29
CA VAL A 68 20.62 -3.11 -2.05
C VAL A 68 21.89 -2.28 -2.12
N HIS A 69 21.77 -0.97 -1.97
CA HIS A 69 22.90 -0.05 -1.91
C HIS A 69 23.01 0.55 -0.52
N ASP A 70 24.25 0.71 -0.06
CA ASP A 70 24.58 1.50 1.12
C ASP A 70 24.43 3.00 0.80
N ASP A 71 23.67 3.75 1.60
CA ASP A 71 23.37 5.16 1.32
C ASP A 71 24.59 6.08 1.50
N GLU A 72 25.54 5.70 2.35
CA GLU A 72 26.73 6.52 2.64
C GLU A 72 27.80 6.35 1.55
N SER A 73 28.12 5.11 1.20
CA SER A 73 29.18 4.78 0.24
C SER A 73 28.69 4.59 -1.19
N GLY A 74 27.40 4.36 -1.41
CA GLY A 74 26.81 4.04 -2.71
C GLY A 74 27.13 2.63 -3.21
N ASN A 75 27.87 1.83 -2.44
CA ASN A 75 28.27 0.49 -2.81
C ASN A 75 27.10 -0.49 -2.80
N VAL A 76 27.17 -1.47 -3.69
CA VAL A 76 26.23 -2.60 -3.75
C VAL A 76 26.54 -3.55 -2.61
N LEU A 77 25.55 -3.82 -1.77
CA LEU A 77 25.65 -4.79 -0.68
C LEU A 77 25.21 -6.19 -1.12
N GLY A 78 24.26 -6.28 -2.05
CA GLY A 78 23.75 -7.54 -2.61
C GLY A 78 22.29 -7.43 -3.05
N PHE A 79 21.55 -8.54 -3.03
CA PHE A 79 20.16 -8.63 -3.46
C PHE A 79 19.26 -9.09 -2.33
N VAL A 80 18.03 -8.57 -2.24
CA VAL A 80 17.04 -9.02 -1.24
C VAL A 80 16.58 -10.44 -1.58
N SER A 81 16.51 -11.39 -0.64
CA SER A 81 15.97 -12.76 -0.89
C SER A 81 14.72 -13.15 -0.08
N ALA A 82 14.41 -12.43 1.00
CA ALA A 82 13.13 -12.46 1.70
C ALA A 82 13.17 -11.38 2.79
N THR A 83 14.10 -11.54 3.73
CA THR A 83 14.38 -10.63 4.87
C THR A 83 15.86 -10.24 4.97
N ASP A 84 16.69 -10.80 4.07
CA ASP A 84 18.14 -10.87 4.18
C ASP A 84 18.80 -10.51 2.83
N ILE A 85 20.13 -10.29 2.83
CA ILE A 85 20.94 -10.01 1.63
C ILE A 85 21.63 -11.29 1.12
N PHE A 86 21.53 -11.52 -0.18
CA PHE A 86 22.12 -12.68 -0.88
C PHE A 86 22.77 -12.30 -2.22
N THR A 87 23.27 -13.31 -2.93
CA THR A 87 23.79 -13.16 -4.30
C THR A 87 22.65 -12.93 -5.30
N ARG A 88 23.02 -12.58 -6.53
CA ARG A 88 22.07 -12.27 -7.60
C ARG A 88 21.14 -13.44 -7.95
N GLU A 89 21.67 -14.66 -7.87
CA GLU A 89 20.98 -15.90 -8.26
C GLU A 89 19.83 -16.23 -7.29
N GLU A 90 19.98 -15.85 -6.03
CA GLU A 90 19.01 -16.07 -4.95
C GLU A 90 18.16 -14.83 -4.68
N GLY A 91 18.32 -13.79 -5.51
CA GLY A 91 17.59 -12.53 -5.38
C GLY A 91 16.08 -12.68 -5.64
N LEU A 92 15.31 -11.90 -4.90
CA LEU A 92 13.88 -11.78 -4.97
C LEU A 92 13.52 -11.02 -6.25
N ARG A 93 12.96 -11.76 -7.21
CA ARG A 93 12.40 -11.21 -8.42
C ARG A 93 11.01 -10.68 -8.11
N VAL A 94 10.77 -9.44 -8.49
CA VAL A 94 9.55 -8.71 -8.19
C VAL A 94 8.87 -8.19 -9.45
N SER A 95 7.57 -7.93 -9.35
CA SER A 95 6.75 -7.24 -10.34
C SER A 95 6.06 -6.04 -9.71
N ILE A 96 6.16 -4.89 -10.37
CA ILE A 96 5.56 -3.62 -9.95
C ILE A 96 4.63 -3.16 -11.07
N SER A 97 3.35 -2.96 -10.76
CA SER A 97 2.36 -2.45 -11.71
C SER A 97 1.78 -1.14 -11.20
N THR A 98 2.01 -0.04 -11.92
CA THR A 98 1.52 1.29 -11.49
C THR A 98 1.31 2.23 -12.68
N ASN A 99 0.39 3.19 -12.50
CA ASN A 99 0.17 4.30 -13.42
C ASN A 99 1.05 5.52 -13.09
N ASN A 100 1.60 5.57 -11.88
CA ASN A 100 2.37 6.71 -11.38
C ASN A 100 3.45 6.23 -10.39
N LEU A 101 4.71 6.35 -10.78
CA LEU A 101 5.86 5.95 -9.97
C LEU A 101 6.06 6.82 -8.71
N CYS A 102 5.48 8.02 -8.69
CA CYS A 102 5.50 8.92 -7.53
C CYS A 102 4.33 8.67 -6.56
N ALA A 103 3.37 7.82 -6.92
CA ALA A 103 2.28 7.41 -6.04
C ALA A 103 2.62 6.07 -5.36
N PRO A 104 2.14 5.82 -4.13
CA PRO A 104 2.37 4.54 -3.47
C PRO A 104 1.81 3.36 -4.28
N PHE A 105 2.60 2.30 -4.41
CA PHE A 105 2.24 1.06 -5.09
C PHE A 105 2.71 -0.17 -4.31
N ASP A 106 2.18 -1.32 -4.70
CA ASP A 106 2.58 -2.63 -4.21
C ASP A 106 3.78 -3.20 -4.99
N ILE A 107 4.64 -3.94 -4.29
CA ILE A 107 5.69 -4.77 -4.90
C ILE A 107 5.30 -6.23 -4.70
N LEU A 108 5.09 -6.97 -5.80
CA LEU A 108 4.74 -8.39 -5.77
C LEU A 108 5.99 -9.25 -5.98
N ALA A 109 6.32 -10.13 -5.05
CA ALA A 109 7.33 -11.17 -5.26
C ALA A 109 6.80 -12.24 -6.22
N ILE A 110 7.53 -12.53 -7.30
CA ILE A 110 7.12 -13.48 -8.35
C ILE A 110 7.92 -14.79 -8.35
N ASN A 111 9.00 -14.88 -7.57
CA ASN A 111 9.75 -16.12 -7.29
C ASN A 111 9.82 -16.41 -5.78
N ALA A 112 8.80 -16.02 -5.01
CA ALA A 112 8.80 -16.19 -3.56
C ALA A 112 8.98 -17.67 -3.15
N GLU A 113 10.00 -17.95 -2.34
CA GLU A 113 10.20 -19.26 -1.69
C GLU A 113 9.55 -19.32 -0.30
N PHE A 114 8.93 -18.22 0.14
CA PHE A 114 8.19 -18.12 1.39
C PHE A 114 6.68 -18.29 1.17
N SER A 115 5.95 -18.64 2.22
CA SER A 115 4.48 -18.79 2.16
C SER A 115 3.80 -17.44 1.94
N SER A 116 2.69 -17.47 1.20
CA SER A 116 1.72 -16.36 1.09
C SER A 116 1.50 -15.64 2.43
N PRO A 117 1.42 -14.30 2.46
CA PRO A 117 1.27 -13.38 1.31
C PRO A 117 2.58 -13.07 0.58
N HIS A 118 2.52 -12.59 -0.67
CA HIS A 118 3.70 -12.35 -1.53
C HIS A 118 4.01 -10.87 -1.79
N TYR A 119 3.37 -9.94 -1.08
CA TYR A 119 3.66 -8.52 -1.24
C TYR A 119 4.76 -8.10 -0.28
N VAL A 120 5.77 -7.40 -0.80
CA VAL A 120 6.87 -6.84 0.00
C VAL A 120 6.38 -5.56 0.67
N GLY A 121 6.53 -5.47 1.99
CA GLY A 121 6.03 -4.33 2.74
C GLY A 121 6.63 -4.21 4.12
N ILE A 122 5.86 -3.59 5.00
CA ILE A 122 6.25 -3.27 6.37
C ILE A 122 5.27 -3.89 7.35
N ALA A 123 5.77 -4.43 8.46
CA ALA A 123 4.94 -4.87 9.58
C ALA A 123 5.60 -4.49 10.91
N GLY A 124 4.87 -3.81 11.80
CA GLY A 124 5.41 -3.48 13.12
C GLY A 124 4.76 -2.31 13.81
N GLY A 125 5.50 -1.73 14.75
CA GLY A 125 5.06 -0.61 15.57
C GLY A 125 5.17 0.75 14.86
N PRO A 126 4.57 1.81 15.44
CA PRO A 126 4.66 3.15 14.88
C PRO A 126 6.10 3.68 14.94
N LEU A 127 6.55 4.27 13.83
CA LEU A 127 7.84 4.95 13.75
C LEU A 127 7.70 6.40 14.19
N LYS A 128 8.70 6.93 14.90
CA LYS A 128 8.72 8.32 15.38
C LYS A 128 10.16 8.83 15.40
N HIS A 129 10.31 10.16 15.33
CA HIS A 129 11.60 10.81 15.58
C HIS A 129 12.01 10.61 17.05
N ASN A 130 13.32 10.51 17.33
CA ASN A 130 13.89 10.21 18.64
C ASN A 130 13.33 8.92 19.27
N SER A 131 13.09 7.90 18.45
CA SER A 131 12.58 6.60 18.90
C SER A 131 13.41 5.48 18.31
N ILE A 132 13.71 4.47 19.14
CA ILE A 132 14.35 3.22 18.73
C ILE A 132 13.39 2.22 18.10
N ASN A 133 12.10 2.57 17.98
CA ASN A 133 11.11 1.67 17.42
C ASN A 133 11.43 1.35 15.97
N THR A 134 11.34 0.06 15.66
CA THR A 134 11.50 -0.45 14.30
C THR A 134 10.21 -1.09 13.81
N ALA A 135 10.11 -1.25 12.50
CA ALA A 135 9.14 -2.09 11.85
C ALA A 135 9.87 -3.05 10.91
N ALA A 136 9.41 -4.30 10.83
CA ALA A 136 10.05 -5.32 10.02
C ALA A 136 9.84 -5.06 8.53
N PHE A 137 10.90 -5.26 7.75
CA PHE A 137 10.79 -5.51 6.31
C PHE A 137 10.37 -6.97 6.12
N THR A 138 9.18 -7.20 5.58
CA THR A 138 8.59 -8.55 5.52
C THR A 138 7.54 -8.65 4.41
N ASN A 139 7.07 -9.85 4.16
CA ASN A 139 5.88 -10.07 3.36
C ASN A 139 4.57 -9.80 4.16
N VAL A 140 3.62 -9.13 3.51
CA VAL A 140 2.33 -8.73 4.10
C VAL A 140 1.20 -8.90 3.08
N ASP A 141 -0.05 -8.91 3.57
CA ASP A 141 -1.22 -8.92 2.71
C ASP A 141 -1.29 -7.65 1.85
N GLN A 142 -1.97 -7.72 0.72
CA GLN A 142 -2.18 -6.54 -0.10
C GLN A 142 -3.05 -5.52 0.64
N THR A 143 -2.59 -4.29 0.70
CA THR A 143 -3.30 -3.15 1.30
C THR A 143 -3.47 -2.04 0.29
N ALA A 144 -4.54 -1.26 0.43
CA ALA A 144 -4.68 -0.02 -0.34
C ALA A 144 -3.67 1.03 0.13
N ALA A 145 -3.21 1.88 -0.79
CA ALA A 145 -2.41 3.05 -0.45
C ALA A 145 -3.15 3.90 0.60
N GLY A 146 -2.45 4.31 1.65
CA GLY A 146 -3.07 5.07 2.75
C GLY A 146 -3.52 4.22 3.95
N SER A 147 -3.35 2.90 3.92
CA SER A 147 -3.71 2.03 5.05
C SER A 147 -2.94 2.37 6.32
N VAL A 148 -3.54 2.10 7.50
CA VAL A 148 -3.01 2.43 8.83
C VAL A 148 -2.99 1.23 9.79
N ASP A 149 -3.16 0.02 9.27
CA ASP A 149 -3.32 -1.25 10.00
C ASP A 149 -2.00 -1.87 10.51
N GLY A 150 -0.90 -1.10 10.51
CA GLY A 150 0.42 -1.56 10.99
C GLY A 150 1.08 -2.65 10.14
N ARG A 151 0.42 -3.11 9.07
CA ARG A 151 0.94 -4.05 8.06
C ARG A 151 0.59 -3.50 6.68
N GLN A 152 1.55 -2.95 5.93
CA GLN A 152 1.25 -2.21 4.70
C GLN A 152 2.14 -2.66 3.55
N SER A 153 1.53 -2.95 2.40
CA SER A 153 2.23 -3.30 1.15
C SER A 153 2.36 -2.10 0.20
N ALA A 154 1.33 -1.26 0.12
CA ALA A 154 1.26 -0.14 -0.83
C ALA A 154 1.95 1.11 -0.27
N ILE A 155 3.23 0.96 0.09
CA ILE A 155 4.06 2.00 0.72
C ILE A 155 5.17 2.50 -0.19
N TRP A 156 5.35 1.89 -1.37
CA TRP A 156 6.52 2.10 -2.20
C TRP A 156 6.30 3.16 -3.26
N THR A 157 7.31 3.98 -3.46
CA THR A 157 7.45 4.88 -4.63
C THR A 157 8.77 4.58 -5.32
N MET A 158 8.91 4.93 -6.59
CA MET A 158 10.13 4.71 -7.35
C MET A 158 10.56 5.97 -8.09
N ASN A 159 11.84 6.29 -8.03
CA ASN A 159 12.41 7.31 -8.90
C ASN A 159 12.40 6.80 -10.36
N PRO A 160 11.76 7.48 -11.32
CA PRO A 160 11.64 6.99 -12.69
C PRO A 160 12.98 6.84 -13.41
N HIS A 161 13.99 7.63 -13.02
CA HIS A 161 15.32 7.66 -13.65
C HIS A 161 16.26 6.63 -13.02
N SER A 162 16.43 6.67 -11.69
CA SER A 162 17.40 5.80 -11.02
C SER A 162 16.85 4.44 -10.63
N LYS A 163 15.53 4.25 -10.66
CA LYS A 163 14.84 3.06 -10.12
C LYS A 163 15.03 2.83 -8.62
N ALA A 164 15.51 3.85 -7.90
CA ALA A 164 15.56 3.84 -6.44
C ALA A 164 14.15 3.80 -5.86
N LEU A 165 13.91 2.87 -4.93
CA LEU A 165 12.66 2.69 -4.21
C LEU A 165 12.70 3.43 -2.88
N LYS A 166 11.55 3.99 -2.49
CA LYS A 166 11.38 4.68 -1.22
C LYS A 166 10.06 4.25 -0.58
N ALA A 167 10.15 3.79 0.67
CA ALA A 167 9.01 3.44 1.50
C ALA A 167 8.42 4.64 2.22
N HIS A 168 7.09 4.63 2.42
CA HIS A 168 6.34 5.63 3.16
C HIS A 168 5.38 4.93 4.12
N LEU A 169 5.74 4.85 5.40
CA LEU A 169 4.84 4.31 6.42
C LEU A 169 3.81 5.36 6.86
N ILE A 170 2.58 4.92 7.09
CA ILE A 170 1.57 5.69 7.81
C ILE A 170 1.29 5.00 9.14
N ASN A 171 1.51 5.68 10.25
CA ASN A 171 1.22 5.13 11.58
C ASN A 171 -0.30 4.97 11.79
N PRO A 172 -0.72 4.14 12.77
CA PRO A 172 -2.13 4.00 13.15
C PRO A 172 -2.85 5.30 13.53
N ASP A 173 -2.10 6.31 13.98
CA ASP A 173 -2.63 7.66 14.29
C ASP A 173 -2.72 8.58 13.06
N GLY A 174 -2.42 8.06 11.87
CA GLY A 174 -2.41 8.80 10.60
C GLY A 174 -1.14 9.64 10.36
N SER A 175 -0.21 9.67 11.32
CA SER A 175 1.06 10.40 11.14
C SER A 175 1.96 9.72 10.09
N ARG A 176 2.80 10.53 9.44
CA ARG A 176 3.72 10.10 8.37
C ARG A 176 5.16 10.39 8.77
N PRO A 177 5.76 9.54 9.62
CA PRO A 177 7.14 9.75 10.06
C PRO A 177 8.12 9.62 8.89
N LYS A 178 9.34 10.15 9.08
CA LYS A 178 10.47 9.74 8.23
C LYS A 178 10.57 8.22 8.30
N THR A 179 10.67 7.56 7.14
CA THR A 179 10.81 6.11 7.05
C THR A 179 12.15 5.84 6.38
N THR A 180 13.11 5.31 7.14
CA THR A 180 14.42 4.91 6.62
C THR A 180 14.47 3.39 6.63
N LEU A 181 14.80 2.78 5.48
CA LEU A 181 15.18 1.37 5.45
C LEU A 181 16.62 1.28 5.94
N ALA A 182 16.85 0.40 6.91
CA ALA A 182 18.14 0.18 7.52
C ALA A 182 18.50 -1.30 7.41
N TYR A 183 19.81 -1.55 7.38
CA TYR A 183 20.37 -2.89 7.36
C TYR A 183 21.43 -3.04 8.45
N ASP A 184 21.28 -4.07 9.26
CA ASP A 184 22.30 -4.50 10.22
C ASP A 184 23.02 -5.72 9.66
N ALA A 185 24.26 -5.53 9.23
CA ALA A 185 25.08 -6.58 8.62
C ALA A 185 25.45 -7.72 9.59
N ARG A 186 25.42 -7.48 10.91
CA ARG A 186 25.71 -8.51 11.91
C ARG A 186 24.49 -9.38 12.19
N ALA A 187 23.31 -8.76 12.23
CA ALA A 187 22.05 -9.48 12.37
C ALA A 187 21.53 -10.05 11.03
N ASN A 188 22.11 -9.63 9.90
CA ASN A 188 21.65 -9.92 8.54
C ASN A 188 20.17 -9.58 8.34
N ALA A 189 19.73 -8.42 8.85
CA ALA A 189 18.31 -8.09 8.92
C ALA A 189 18.01 -6.71 8.36
N PHE A 190 16.96 -6.64 7.54
CA PHE A 190 16.33 -5.39 7.13
C PHE A 190 15.24 -4.96 8.11
N PHE A 191 15.19 -3.67 8.39
CA PHE A 191 14.09 -3.08 9.15
C PHE A 191 13.92 -1.60 8.79
N PHE A 192 12.74 -1.08 9.09
CA PHE A 192 12.44 0.34 8.96
C PHE A 192 12.58 1.02 10.31
N VAL A 193 13.10 2.25 10.29
CA VAL A 193 13.29 3.06 11.49
C VAL A 193 12.87 4.50 11.22
N GLY A 194 12.36 5.16 12.26
CA GLY A 194 12.01 6.60 12.22
C GLY A 194 13.22 7.50 12.38
N ASP A 195 14.21 7.02 13.13
CA ASP A 195 15.42 7.74 13.53
C ASP A 195 16.60 6.76 13.69
N LEU A 196 17.45 6.68 12.67
CA LEU A 196 18.57 5.73 12.65
C LEU A 196 19.66 6.10 13.67
N GLU A 197 19.86 7.38 13.96
CA GLU A 197 20.84 7.84 14.95
C GLU A 197 20.40 7.42 16.35
N ALA A 198 19.15 7.70 16.72
CA ALA A 198 18.59 7.27 18.01
C ALA A 198 18.63 5.75 18.19
N TYR A 199 18.42 4.96 17.12
CA TYR A 199 18.59 3.51 17.15
C TYR A 199 20.05 3.11 17.43
N ASN A 200 21.00 3.67 16.69
CA ASN A 200 22.42 3.33 16.82
C ASN A 200 23.04 3.79 18.15
N ASP A 201 22.51 4.84 18.79
CA ASP A 201 22.91 5.26 20.14
C ASP A 201 22.65 4.19 21.20
N VAL A 202 21.58 3.40 21.04
CA VAL A 202 21.22 2.31 21.96
C VAL A 202 21.88 1.00 21.53
N PHE A 203 21.95 0.72 20.23
CA PHE A 203 22.48 -0.52 19.66
C PHE A 203 23.91 -0.35 19.10
N TYR A 204 24.81 0.28 19.85
CA TYR A 204 26.17 0.61 19.41
C TYR A 204 27.05 -0.60 19.04
N TYR A 205 26.70 -1.81 19.47
CA TYR A 205 27.40 -3.04 19.08
C TYR A 205 26.89 -3.63 17.75
N TYR A 206 25.72 -3.21 17.29
CA TYR A 206 25.03 -3.69 16.11
C TYR A 206 24.53 -2.48 15.31
N ILE A 207 25.49 -1.66 14.86
CA ILE A 207 25.21 -0.44 14.13
C ILE A 207 24.59 -0.81 12.79
N ALA A 208 23.43 -0.23 12.51
CA ALA A 208 22.77 -0.36 11.22
C ALA A 208 23.13 0.82 10.31
N GLY A 209 23.26 0.54 9.02
CA GLY A 209 23.43 1.53 7.95
C GLY A 209 22.11 1.83 7.25
N ALA A 210 21.92 3.06 6.79
CA ALA A 210 20.81 3.38 5.89
C ALA A 210 21.08 2.76 4.52
N VAL A 211 20.05 2.18 3.91
CA VAL A 211 20.16 1.51 2.61
C VAL A 211 19.00 1.90 1.70
N THR A 212 19.29 1.91 0.40
CA THR A 212 18.30 2.15 -0.65
C THR A 212 18.18 0.91 -1.53
N LEU A 213 16.93 0.54 -1.84
CA LEU A 213 16.65 -0.53 -2.79
C LEU A 213 16.55 0.04 -4.21
N TYR A 214 17.09 -0.68 -5.18
CA TYR A 214 17.03 -0.36 -6.60
C TYR A 214 16.40 -1.52 -7.35
N LEU A 215 15.48 -1.22 -8.27
CA LEU A 215 14.98 -2.22 -9.21
C LEU A 215 15.96 -2.36 -10.38
N VAL A 216 16.48 -3.56 -10.59
CA VAL A 216 17.42 -3.89 -11.69
C VAL A 216 16.95 -5.11 -12.47
N ASP A 217 17.24 -5.16 -13.78
CA ASP A 217 16.74 -6.21 -14.68
C ASP A 217 17.51 -7.55 -14.60
#